data_AF-A0AAE3VG12-F1
#
_entry.id   AF-A0AAE3VG12-F1
#
_cell.length_a   1.000
_cell.length_b   1.000
_cell.length_c   1.000
_cell.angle_alpha   90.00
_cell.angle_beta   90.00
_cell.angle_gamma   90.00
#
_symmetry.space_group_name_H-M   'P 1'
#
loop_
_entity.id
_entity.type
_entity.pdbx_description
1 polymer ?
#
loop_
_entity_poly.entity_id
_entity_poly.type
_entity_poly.pdbx_seq_one_letter_code
_entity_poly.pdbx_strand_id
1 'polypeptide(L)'
;MNTIQQYVESKECTGCFACADICPSNAIQGQYIDDALYPIIDNASCTQCGLCTKVCPAKKDYVYERENAEVQTFAAWSTDVALRKAGASGGVFGAIAKTFIQNGGEVYGATIDQLRIKHTSINQIEDIPLLQNSKYQQGDLTGIYKEICKKLENKKSVLFSGTPCQVAALLSYLNCKKVTGDLITVDFICGGFPTEKPLKLFLQTCKESVQSICSFRNKNHGWKPQGYKYEFIGSSGNLVGRFFDVLCSEPRQRLVTWGEKSQLIVRIK
;
A
#
# COMPACT_ATOMS: atom_id res chain seq x y z
N MET A 1 11.01 20.79 -18.68
CA MET A 1 10.24 19.54 -18.55
C MET A 1 10.32 19.09 -17.11
N ASN A 2 9.20 19.01 -16.40
CA ASN A 2 9.18 18.55 -15.01
C ASN A 2 9.51 17.06 -14.99
N THR A 3 10.68 16.72 -14.46
CA THR A 3 11.07 15.33 -14.23
C THR A 3 10.36 14.84 -12.97
N ILE A 4 10.22 13.52 -12.81
CA ILE A 4 9.72 12.95 -11.55
C ILE A 4 10.61 13.28 -10.34
N GLN A 5 11.86 13.70 -10.56
CA GLN A 5 12.80 14.11 -9.53
C GLN A 5 12.32 15.37 -8.79
N GLN A 6 11.66 16.29 -9.49
CA GLN A 6 11.09 17.49 -8.88
C GLN A 6 10.06 17.13 -7.80
N TYR A 7 9.25 16.09 -8.02
CA TYR A 7 8.28 15.63 -7.02
C TYR A 7 8.94 15.00 -5.79
N VAL A 8 10.13 14.41 -5.95
CA VAL A 8 10.94 13.91 -4.82
C VAL A 8 11.45 15.09 -4.00
N GLU A 9 12.04 16.09 -4.66
CA GLU A 9 12.57 17.30 -4.02
C GLU A 9 11.48 18.15 -3.33
N SER A 10 10.30 18.29 -3.96
CA SER A 10 9.16 19.01 -3.39
C SER A 10 8.40 18.24 -2.31
N LYS A 11 8.80 16.98 -2.04
CA LYS A 11 8.13 16.05 -1.10
C LYS A 11 6.68 15.72 -1.47
N GLU A 12 6.35 15.81 -2.76
CA GLU A 12 5.05 15.39 -3.32
C GLU A 12 5.06 13.92 -3.78
N CYS A 13 6.25 13.31 -3.90
CA CYS A 13 6.39 11.91 -4.28
C CYS A 13 5.96 10.98 -3.15
N THR A 14 4.99 10.11 -3.45
CA THR A 14 4.50 9.09 -2.50
C THR A 14 5.22 7.73 -2.62
N GLY A 15 6.26 7.64 -3.46
CA GLY A 15 7.02 6.40 -3.66
C GLY A 15 6.18 5.22 -4.17
N CYS A 16 5.23 5.46 -5.09
CA CYS A 16 4.39 4.39 -5.66
C CYS A 16 5.08 3.56 -6.74
N PHE A 17 6.18 4.04 -7.34
CA PHE A 17 6.98 3.33 -8.37
C PHE A 17 6.30 3.06 -9.74
N ALA A 18 5.11 3.60 -10.03
CA ALA A 18 4.55 3.50 -11.39
C ALA A 18 5.46 4.10 -12.49
N CYS A 19 6.28 5.08 -12.13
CA CYS A 19 7.28 5.65 -13.03
C CYS A 19 8.40 4.66 -13.40
N ALA A 20 8.78 3.75 -12.50
CA ALA A 20 9.73 2.68 -12.79
C ALA A 20 9.11 1.66 -13.74
N ASP A 21 7.88 1.20 -13.45
CA ASP A 21 7.16 0.22 -14.28
C ASP A 21 6.89 0.68 -15.70
N ILE A 22 6.58 1.98 -15.90
CA ILE A 22 6.26 2.51 -17.22
C ILE A 22 7.53 2.75 -18.07
N CYS A 23 8.71 2.80 -17.44
CA CYS A 23 9.95 3.20 -18.08
C CYS A 23 10.43 2.12 -19.08
N PRO A 24 10.45 2.40 -20.40
CA PRO A 24 10.84 1.40 -21.38
C PRO A 24 12.34 1.08 -21.37
N SER A 25 13.18 2.01 -20.90
CA SER A 25 14.63 1.82 -20.81
C SER A 25 15.10 1.34 -19.44
N ASN A 26 14.18 1.05 -18.50
CA ASN A 26 14.49 0.70 -17.10
C ASN A 26 15.46 1.67 -16.41
N ALA A 27 15.42 2.95 -16.79
CA ALA A 27 16.32 3.99 -16.30
C ALA A 27 15.93 4.54 -14.92
N ILE A 28 14.98 3.93 -14.22
CA ILE A 28 14.48 4.41 -12.92
C ILE A 28 14.61 3.28 -11.91
N GLN A 29 15.30 3.54 -10.80
CA GLN A 29 15.51 2.59 -9.72
C GLN A 29 15.15 3.20 -8.37
N GLY A 30 14.80 2.35 -7.40
CA GLY A 30 14.58 2.78 -6.02
C GLY A 30 15.89 3.05 -5.30
N GLN A 31 16.02 4.23 -4.70
CA GLN A 31 17.13 4.59 -3.82
C GLN A 31 16.60 5.13 -2.51
N TYR A 32 17.24 4.77 -1.40
CA TYR A 32 16.92 5.32 -0.09
C TYR A 32 17.50 6.73 0.06
N ILE A 33 16.64 7.69 0.40
CA ILE A 33 16.97 9.09 0.74
C ILE A 33 16.24 9.38 2.04
N ASP A 34 16.96 9.83 3.07
CA ASP A 34 16.41 10.08 4.42
C ASP A 34 15.59 8.89 4.97
N ASP A 35 16.09 7.67 4.74
CA ASP A 35 15.45 6.40 5.13
C ASP A 35 14.09 6.11 4.45
N ALA A 36 13.73 6.81 3.39
CA ALA A 36 12.57 6.50 2.54
C ALA A 36 13.00 6.15 1.12
N LEU A 37 12.26 5.27 0.45
CA LEU A 37 12.56 4.77 -0.87
C LEU A 37 11.95 5.67 -1.94
N TYR A 38 12.78 6.26 -2.81
CA TYR A 38 12.36 7.15 -3.89
C TYR A 38 12.87 6.70 -5.25
N PRO A 39 12.13 7.00 -6.33
CA PRO A 39 12.59 6.73 -7.69
C PRO A 39 13.67 7.73 -8.10
N ILE A 40 14.83 7.23 -8.52
CA ILE A 40 15.95 8.02 -9.07
C ILE A 40 16.16 7.64 -10.53
N ILE A 41 16.34 8.66 -11.38
CA ILE A 41 16.62 8.48 -12.82
C ILE A 41 18.12 8.34 -13.04
N ASP A 42 18.52 7.26 -13.70
CA ASP A 42 19.81 7.15 -14.35
C ASP A 42 19.79 7.90 -15.70
N ASN A 43 20.48 9.04 -15.75
CA ASN A 43 20.54 9.87 -16.95
C ASN A 43 21.27 9.21 -18.13
N ALA A 44 22.16 8.24 -17.88
CA ALA A 44 22.87 7.53 -18.94
C ALA A 44 21.93 6.59 -19.72
N SER A 45 20.97 5.97 -19.03
CA SER A 45 19.99 5.05 -19.60
C SER A 45 18.68 5.73 -20.03
N CYS A 46 18.48 7.01 -19.68
CA CYS A 46 17.23 7.72 -19.91
C CYS A 46 17.09 8.22 -21.36
N THR A 47 16.02 7.81 -22.03
CA THR A 47 15.69 8.27 -23.40
C THR A 47 14.86 9.55 -23.44
N GLN A 48 14.60 10.17 -22.28
CA GLN A 48 13.79 11.39 -22.15
C GLN A 48 12.37 11.29 -22.75
N CYS A 49 11.79 10.08 -22.81
CA CYS A 49 10.47 9.85 -23.42
C CYS A 49 9.27 10.48 -22.67
N GLY A 50 9.45 10.99 -21.44
CA GLY A 50 8.42 11.67 -20.67
C GLY A 50 7.32 10.78 -20.05
N LEU A 51 7.36 9.45 -20.26
CA LEU A 51 6.34 8.52 -19.75
C LEU A 51 6.26 8.51 -18.22
N CYS A 52 7.39 8.66 -17.52
CA CYS A 52 7.45 8.70 -16.06
C CYS A 52 6.65 9.88 -15.47
N THR A 53 6.71 11.06 -16.10
CA THR A 53 5.92 12.22 -15.70
C THR A 53 4.44 12.02 -16.06
N LYS A 54 4.15 11.45 -17.23
CA LYS A 54 2.76 11.21 -17.69
C LYS A 54 1.98 10.29 -16.75
N VAL A 55 2.63 9.22 -16.27
CA VAL A 55 2.02 8.23 -15.37
C VAL A 55 1.93 8.71 -13.92
N CYS A 56 2.72 9.70 -13.51
CA CYS A 56 2.82 10.12 -12.12
C CYS A 56 1.48 10.69 -11.61
N PRO A 57 0.89 10.14 -10.53
CA PRO A 57 -0.36 10.67 -9.97
C PRO A 57 -0.16 11.97 -9.17
N ALA A 58 1.09 12.38 -8.87
CA ALA A 58 1.38 13.65 -8.18
C ALA A 58 1.28 14.88 -9.11
N LYS A 59 1.09 14.67 -10.41
CA LYS A 59 0.92 15.78 -11.36
C LYS A 59 -0.39 16.52 -11.09
N LYS A 60 -0.37 17.84 -11.31
CA LYS A 60 -1.50 18.74 -11.01
C LYS A 60 -2.74 18.48 -11.86
N ASP A 61 -2.55 17.98 -13.07
CA ASP A 61 -3.62 17.66 -14.04
C ASP A 61 -4.09 16.20 -13.94
N TYR A 62 -3.77 15.50 -12.84
CA TYR A 62 -4.30 14.16 -12.63
C TYR A 62 -5.82 14.21 -12.46
N VAL A 63 -6.55 13.65 -13.43
CA VAL A 63 -8.01 13.58 -13.39
C VAL A 63 -8.43 12.32 -12.64
N TYR A 64 -9.08 12.51 -11.50
CA TYR A 64 -9.79 11.42 -10.84
C TYR A 64 -11.10 11.17 -11.59
N GLU A 65 -11.25 9.99 -12.20
CA GLU A 65 -12.38 9.62 -13.08
C GLU A 65 -13.79 9.77 -12.48
N ARG A 66 -13.93 10.15 -11.21
CA ARG A 66 -15.17 10.05 -10.44
C ARG A 66 -15.55 11.29 -9.62
N GLU A 67 -15.24 12.51 -10.09
CA GLU A 67 -15.76 13.72 -9.42
C GLU A 67 -17.29 13.75 -9.34
N ASN A 68 -18.00 13.06 -10.25
CA ASN A 68 -19.47 13.03 -10.33
C ASN A 68 -20.11 11.64 -10.10
N ALA A 69 -19.39 10.68 -9.51
CA ALA A 69 -19.98 9.36 -9.24
C ALA A 69 -20.89 9.40 -8.01
N GLU A 70 -22.01 8.69 -8.07
CA GLU A 70 -22.84 8.45 -6.88
C GLU A 70 -22.06 7.57 -5.89
N VAL A 71 -21.79 8.11 -4.70
CA VAL A 71 -21.06 7.41 -3.64
C VAL A 71 -22.05 6.95 -2.59
N GLN A 72 -22.10 5.63 -2.36
CA GLN A 72 -22.83 5.05 -1.24
C GLN A 72 -21.87 4.76 -0.08
N THR A 73 -22.29 5.10 1.13
CA THR A 73 -21.49 4.90 2.35
C THR A 73 -22.15 3.89 3.26
N PHE A 74 -21.40 2.88 3.69
CA PHE A 74 -21.88 1.83 4.58
C PHE A 74 -20.94 1.65 5.77
N ALA A 75 -21.50 1.24 6.91
CA ALA A 75 -20.74 0.68 8.01
C ALA A 75 -20.90 -0.84 7.98
N ALA A 76 -19.79 -1.57 7.87
CA ALA A 76 -19.82 -3.03 7.72
C ALA A 76 -18.67 -3.71 8.48
N TRP A 77 -18.91 -4.97 8.85
CA TRP A 77 -17.87 -5.90 9.29
C TRP A 77 -18.14 -7.28 8.70
N SER A 78 -17.08 -8.07 8.54
CA SER A 78 -17.16 -9.46 8.13
C SER A 78 -17.94 -10.29 9.16
N THR A 79 -18.91 -11.06 8.71
CA THR A 79 -19.61 -12.07 9.52
C THR A 79 -18.69 -13.25 9.86
N ASP A 80 -17.74 -13.56 8.96
CA ASP A 80 -16.66 -14.52 9.21
C ASP A 80 -15.71 -13.98 10.30
N VAL A 81 -15.70 -14.69 11.44
CA VAL A 81 -14.95 -14.32 12.64
C VAL A 81 -13.44 -14.40 12.41
N ALA A 82 -12.96 -15.35 11.61
CA ALA A 82 -11.54 -15.52 11.35
C ALA A 82 -11.01 -14.33 10.53
N LEU A 83 -11.70 -13.99 9.44
CA LEU A 83 -11.37 -12.81 8.63
C LEU A 83 -11.47 -11.50 9.43
N ARG A 84 -12.49 -11.39 10.30
CA ARG A 84 -12.67 -10.23 11.17
C ARG A 84 -11.54 -10.09 12.20
N LYS A 85 -11.06 -11.20 12.76
CA LYS A 85 -9.94 -11.19 13.73
C LYS A 85 -8.60 -10.86 13.06
N ALA A 86 -8.35 -11.43 11.88
CA ALA A 86 -7.11 -11.23 11.13
C ALA A 86 -7.00 -9.83 10.48
N GLY A 87 -8.12 -9.22 10.08
CA GLY A 87 -8.13 -7.88 9.50
C GLY A 87 -7.78 -6.76 10.48
N ALA A 88 -7.28 -5.62 9.99
CA ALA A 88 -6.93 -4.45 10.83
C ALA A 88 -8.14 -3.80 11.50
N SER A 89 -9.25 -3.78 10.79
CA SER A 89 -10.56 -3.30 11.24
C SER A 89 -11.60 -4.38 10.90
N GLY A 90 -12.75 -4.02 10.32
CA GLY A 90 -13.96 -4.85 10.20
C GLY A 90 -13.78 -6.20 9.49
N GLY A 91 -12.62 -6.48 8.89
CA GLY A 91 -12.39 -7.66 8.07
C GLY A 91 -13.00 -7.55 6.66
N VAL A 92 -13.45 -6.36 6.26
CA VAL A 92 -14.16 -6.14 4.99
C VAL A 92 -13.29 -6.52 3.78
N PHE A 93 -12.01 -6.08 3.74
CA PHE A 93 -11.08 -6.52 2.70
C PHE A 93 -10.99 -8.05 2.58
N GLY A 94 -10.88 -8.75 3.72
CA GLY A 94 -10.80 -10.21 3.72
C GLY A 94 -12.07 -10.86 3.16
N ALA A 95 -13.25 -10.31 3.49
CA ALA A 95 -14.51 -10.80 2.95
C ALA A 95 -14.60 -10.60 1.43
N ILE A 96 -14.20 -9.42 0.93
CA ILE A 96 -14.17 -9.11 -0.51
C ILE A 96 -13.17 -10.03 -1.23
N ALA A 97 -11.95 -10.16 -0.71
CA ALA A 97 -10.92 -11.03 -1.28
C ALA A 97 -11.39 -12.49 -1.35
N LYS A 98 -12.03 -13.00 -0.30
CA LYS A 98 -12.59 -14.36 -0.27
C LYS A 98 -13.62 -14.56 -1.39
N THR A 99 -14.61 -13.67 -1.51
CA THR A 99 -15.62 -13.75 -2.58
C THR A 99 -14.98 -13.62 -3.96
N PHE A 100 -14.00 -12.73 -4.13
CA PHE A 100 -13.32 -12.52 -5.41
C PHE A 100 -12.53 -13.77 -5.86
N ILE A 101 -11.81 -14.41 -4.94
CA ILE A 101 -11.07 -15.67 -5.20
C ILE A 101 -12.03 -16.82 -5.50
N GLN A 102 -13.16 -16.92 -4.77
CA GLN A 102 -14.18 -17.94 -5.03
C GLN A 102 -14.77 -17.85 -6.44
N ASN A 103 -14.78 -16.65 -7.03
CA ASN A 103 -15.20 -16.41 -8.41
C ASN A 103 -14.05 -16.59 -9.43
N GLY A 104 -12.90 -17.12 -9.02
CA GLY A 104 -11.75 -17.40 -9.89
C GLY A 104 -10.84 -16.20 -10.17
N GLY A 105 -10.99 -15.11 -9.43
CA GLY A 105 -10.17 -13.90 -9.54
C GLY A 105 -8.83 -13.98 -8.79
N GLU A 106 -7.93 -13.05 -9.10
CA GLU A 106 -6.62 -12.91 -8.46
C GLU A 106 -6.54 -11.62 -7.65
N VAL A 107 -6.01 -11.68 -6.43
CA VAL A 107 -5.98 -10.56 -5.50
C VAL A 107 -4.55 -10.10 -5.26
N TYR A 108 -4.29 -8.82 -5.48
CA TYR A 108 -3.01 -8.17 -5.20
C TYR A 108 -3.12 -7.30 -3.95
N GLY A 109 -2.09 -7.35 -3.11
CA GLY A 109 -2.00 -6.50 -1.92
C GLY A 109 -0.65 -6.56 -1.25
N ALA A 110 -0.49 -5.78 -0.20
CA ALA A 110 0.75 -5.72 0.58
C ALA A 110 0.91 -6.96 1.47
N THR A 111 2.09 -7.58 1.44
CA THR A 111 2.53 -8.65 2.34
C THR A 111 3.81 -8.25 3.07
N ILE A 112 4.11 -8.95 4.16
CA ILE A 112 5.36 -8.81 4.89
C ILE A 112 6.34 -9.84 4.34
N ASP A 113 7.50 -9.38 3.92
CA ASP A 113 8.63 -10.21 3.50
C ASP A 113 9.82 -9.92 4.41
N GLN A 114 9.99 -10.76 5.43
CA GLN A 114 10.97 -10.56 6.50
C GLN A 114 10.77 -9.18 7.17
N LEU A 115 11.67 -8.23 6.89
CA LEU A 115 11.66 -6.86 7.45
C LEU A 115 11.15 -5.81 6.45
N ARG A 116 10.65 -6.23 5.30
CA ARG A 116 10.21 -5.35 4.21
C ARG A 116 8.75 -5.58 3.86
N ILE A 117 8.14 -4.57 3.26
CA ILE A 117 6.81 -4.68 2.67
C ILE A 117 6.96 -4.78 1.16
N LYS A 118 6.29 -5.76 0.56
CA LYS A 118 6.17 -5.89 -0.89
C LYS A 118 4.71 -6.14 -1.24
N HIS A 119 4.33 -5.89 -2.49
CA HIS A 119 3.05 -6.39 -2.98
C HIS A 119 3.23 -7.76 -3.64
N THR A 120 2.22 -8.60 -3.54
CA THR A 120 2.17 -9.92 -4.17
C THR A 120 0.74 -10.22 -4.60
N SER A 121 0.55 -11.21 -5.47
CA SER A 121 -0.75 -11.78 -5.76
C SER A 121 -1.02 -13.04 -4.92
N ILE A 122 -2.30 -13.33 -4.73
CA ILE A 122 -2.83 -14.57 -4.17
C ILE A 122 -4.06 -15.01 -4.99
N ASN A 123 -4.31 -16.31 -5.05
CA ASN A 123 -5.51 -16.87 -5.69
C ASN A 123 -6.11 -18.06 -4.90
N GLN A 124 -5.64 -18.29 -3.67
CA GLN A 124 -6.17 -19.29 -2.75
C GLN A 124 -6.71 -18.59 -1.49
N ILE A 125 -7.78 -19.14 -0.92
CA ILE A 125 -8.45 -18.54 0.25
C ILE A 125 -7.52 -18.57 1.47
N GLU A 126 -6.69 -19.61 1.57
CA GLU A 126 -5.75 -19.86 2.66
C GLU A 126 -4.65 -18.79 2.72
N ASP A 127 -4.39 -18.11 1.59
CA ASP A 127 -3.36 -17.08 1.46
C ASP A 127 -3.88 -15.66 1.79
N ILE A 128 -5.20 -15.47 1.96
CA ILE A 128 -5.80 -14.17 2.33
C ILE A 128 -5.12 -13.54 3.55
N PRO A 129 -4.80 -14.28 4.63
CA PRO A 129 -4.11 -13.73 5.79
C PRO A 129 -2.78 -13.03 5.47
N LEU A 130 -2.08 -13.41 4.39
CA LEU A 130 -0.84 -12.75 3.95
C LEU A 130 -1.07 -11.27 3.62
N LEU A 131 -2.25 -10.95 3.06
CA LEU A 131 -2.64 -9.60 2.64
C LEU A 131 -3.47 -8.85 3.71
N GLN A 132 -3.90 -9.54 4.76
CA GLN A 132 -4.71 -8.95 5.84
C GLN A 132 -3.85 -8.21 6.87
N ASN A 133 -4.50 -7.34 7.64
CA ASN A 133 -3.87 -6.46 8.63
C ASN A 133 -3.08 -5.31 7.98
N SER A 134 -2.90 -4.23 8.72
CA SER A 134 -2.14 -3.06 8.27
C SER A 134 -0.66 -3.42 8.13
N LYS A 135 0.04 -2.74 7.23
CA LYS A 135 1.50 -2.69 7.17
C LYS A 135 1.92 -1.22 7.11
N TYR A 136 2.51 -0.72 8.19
CA TYR A 136 2.82 0.71 8.36
C TYR A 136 4.27 1.03 8.00
N GLN A 137 4.72 0.50 6.87
CA GLN A 137 6.03 0.78 6.31
C GLN A 137 5.85 0.95 4.80
N GLN A 138 6.73 1.75 4.19
CA GLN A 138 6.76 1.86 2.74
C GLN A 138 6.97 0.49 2.10
N GLY A 139 6.19 0.19 1.06
CA GLY A 139 6.38 -0.99 0.24
C GLY A 139 7.03 -0.65 -1.10
N ASP A 140 7.76 -1.60 -1.66
CA ASP A 140 8.18 -1.57 -3.07
C ASP A 140 7.09 -2.22 -3.94
N LEU A 141 6.62 -1.49 -4.95
CA LEU A 141 5.59 -1.93 -5.90
C LEU A 141 6.14 -2.12 -7.31
N THR A 142 7.47 -2.03 -7.47
CA THR A 142 8.11 -2.23 -8.76
C THR A 142 7.73 -3.59 -9.35
N GLY A 143 7.24 -3.59 -10.58
CA GLY A 143 6.77 -4.73 -11.36
C GLY A 143 5.27 -5.02 -11.22
N ILE A 144 4.61 -4.56 -10.15
CA ILE A 144 3.25 -4.98 -9.82
C ILE A 144 2.22 -4.38 -10.77
N TYR A 145 2.37 -3.11 -11.16
CA TYR A 145 1.45 -2.50 -12.12
C TYR A 145 1.59 -3.13 -13.51
N LYS A 146 2.83 -3.42 -13.90
CA LYS A 146 3.13 -4.15 -15.14
C LYS A 146 2.53 -5.55 -15.13
N GLU A 147 2.56 -6.26 -14.01
CA GLU A 147 1.97 -7.59 -13.86
C GLU A 147 0.44 -7.53 -13.97
N ILE A 148 -0.21 -6.64 -13.22
CA ILE A 148 -1.66 -6.44 -13.27
C ILE A 148 -2.14 -6.08 -14.68
N CYS A 149 -1.42 -5.19 -15.37
CA CYS A 149 -1.70 -4.84 -16.76
C CYS A 149 -1.73 -6.08 -17.67
N LYS A 150 -0.73 -6.95 -17.56
CA LYS A 150 -0.68 -8.21 -18.33
C LYS A 150 -1.83 -9.15 -17.97
N LYS A 151 -2.23 -9.23 -16.70
CA LYS A 151 -3.36 -10.07 -16.27
C LYS A 151 -4.67 -9.59 -16.91
N LEU A 152 -4.91 -8.28 -16.91
CA LEU A 152 -6.09 -7.68 -17.52
C LEU A 152 -6.09 -7.86 -19.05
N GLU A 153 -4.96 -7.69 -19.73
CA GLU A 153 -4.81 -7.99 -21.17
C GLU A 153 -5.17 -9.44 -21.50
N ASN A 154 -4.86 -10.37 -20.57
CA ASN A 154 -5.21 -11.78 -20.67
C ASN A 154 -6.60 -12.12 -20.11
N LYS A 155 -7.49 -11.12 -19.97
CA LYS A 155 -8.88 -11.26 -19.52
C LYS A 155 -9.03 -11.94 -18.15
N LYS A 156 -8.06 -11.74 -17.26
CA LYS A 156 -8.17 -12.17 -15.85
C LYS A 156 -8.81 -11.08 -15.01
N SER A 157 -9.69 -11.49 -14.10
CA SER A 157 -10.27 -10.61 -13.09
C SER A 157 -9.26 -10.33 -11.98
N VAL A 158 -9.05 -9.04 -11.68
CA VAL A 158 -8.06 -8.60 -10.69
C VAL A 158 -8.73 -7.76 -9.59
N LEU A 159 -8.41 -8.06 -8.34
CA LEU A 159 -8.69 -7.20 -7.19
C LEU A 159 -7.36 -6.60 -6.71
N PHE A 160 -7.21 -5.28 -6.73
CA PHE A 160 -6.02 -4.62 -6.20
C PHE A 160 -6.34 -3.87 -4.91
N SER A 161 -5.64 -4.20 -3.82
CA SER A 161 -5.73 -3.51 -2.54
C SER A 161 -4.45 -2.72 -2.27
N GLY A 162 -4.57 -1.43 -1.99
CA GLY A 162 -3.43 -0.56 -1.73
C GLY A 162 -3.85 0.77 -1.12
N THR A 163 -2.87 1.61 -0.80
CA THR A 163 -3.12 3.00 -0.41
C THR A 163 -3.73 3.81 -1.57
N PRO A 164 -4.41 4.94 -1.31
CA PRO A 164 -5.02 5.75 -2.36
C PRO A 164 -4.02 6.17 -3.46
N CYS A 165 -2.77 6.48 -3.10
CA CYS A 165 -1.74 6.84 -4.07
C CYS A 165 -1.28 5.64 -4.91
N GLN A 166 -1.27 4.42 -4.35
CA GLN A 166 -0.97 3.19 -5.09
C GLN A 166 -2.11 2.81 -6.05
N VAL A 167 -3.37 3.01 -5.63
CA VAL A 167 -4.54 2.83 -6.51
C VAL A 167 -4.53 3.85 -7.64
N ALA A 168 -4.30 5.13 -7.35
CA ALA A 168 -4.16 6.17 -8.38
C ALA A 168 -3.02 5.85 -9.36
N ALA A 169 -1.88 5.35 -8.86
CA ALA A 169 -0.76 4.92 -9.69
C ALA A 169 -1.12 3.76 -10.64
N LEU A 170 -1.85 2.74 -10.16
CA LEU A 170 -2.35 1.65 -11.00
C LEU A 170 -3.28 2.17 -12.10
N LEU A 171 -4.27 2.98 -11.74
CA LEU A 171 -5.23 3.54 -12.70
C LEU A 171 -4.53 4.41 -13.75
N SER A 172 -3.60 5.26 -13.32
CA SER A 172 -2.76 6.06 -14.22
C SER A 172 -1.94 5.21 -15.17
N TYR A 173 -1.34 4.12 -14.66
CA TYR A 173 -0.55 3.18 -15.44
C TYR A 173 -1.39 2.51 -16.52
N LEU A 174 -2.56 1.97 -16.16
CA LEU A 174 -3.48 1.31 -17.10
C LEU A 174 -3.99 2.28 -18.16
N ASN A 175 -4.33 3.53 -17.77
CA ASN A 175 -4.72 4.57 -18.73
C ASN A 175 -3.58 4.91 -19.71
N CYS A 176 -2.34 5.03 -19.21
CA CYS A 176 -1.17 5.25 -20.08
C CYS A 176 -0.95 4.09 -21.06
N LYS A 177 -1.23 2.85 -20.64
CA LYS A 177 -1.16 1.64 -21.47
C LYS A 177 -2.40 1.42 -22.33
N LYS A 178 -3.48 2.16 -22.11
CA LYS A 178 -4.80 1.97 -22.73
C LYS A 178 -5.35 0.56 -22.50
N VAL A 179 -5.15 0.01 -21.29
CA VAL A 179 -5.64 -1.31 -20.90
C VAL A 179 -6.88 -1.15 -20.03
N THR A 180 -7.92 -1.91 -20.38
CA THR A 180 -9.16 -2.04 -19.62
C THR A 180 -9.40 -3.51 -19.28
N GLY A 181 -10.15 -3.80 -18.23
CA GLY A 181 -10.51 -5.17 -17.88
C GLY A 181 -11.37 -5.21 -16.63
N ASP A 182 -11.61 -6.42 -16.13
CA ASP A 182 -12.32 -6.64 -14.87
C ASP A 182 -11.38 -6.36 -13.69
N LEU A 183 -11.42 -5.12 -13.21
CA LEU A 183 -10.60 -4.62 -12.12
C LEU A 183 -11.48 -4.05 -11.00
N ILE A 184 -11.31 -4.57 -9.80
CA ILE A 184 -11.80 -3.95 -8.57
C ILE A 184 -10.60 -3.39 -7.80
N THR A 185 -10.72 -2.15 -7.32
CA THR A 185 -9.69 -1.53 -6.47
C THR A 185 -10.24 -1.26 -5.09
N VAL A 186 -9.49 -1.61 -4.05
CA VAL A 186 -9.83 -1.32 -2.65
C VAL A 186 -8.74 -0.42 -2.08
N ASP A 187 -9.11 0.79 -1.68
CA ASP A 187 -8.26 1.68 -0.90
C ASP A 187 -8.76 1.83 0.55
N PHE A 188 -8.01 2.58 1.33
CA PHE A 188 -8.32 2.88 2.72
C PHE A 188 -7.81 4.27 3.09
N ILE A 189 -8.34 4.82 4.19
CA ILE A 189 -7.89 6.10 4.73
C ILE A 189 -6.43 5.96 5.17
N CYS A 190 -5.56 6.76 4.56
CA CYS A 190 -4.12 6.72 4.76
C CYS A 190 -3.62 8.10 5.16
N GLY A 191 -2.84 8.19 6.25
CA GLY A 191 -2.15 9.40 6.69
C GLY A 191 -0.68 9.46 6.28
N GLY A 192 -0.22 8.51 5.46
CA GLY A 192 1.18 8.27 5.15
C GLY A 192 1.77 7.09 5.92
N PHE A 193 3.05 6.81 5.65
CA PHE A 193 3.85 5.80 6.33
C PHE A 193 5.14 6.45 6.86
N PRO A 194 5.69 5.96 7.99
CA PRO A 194 6.98 6.42 8.49
C PRO A 194 8.11 6.01 7.53
N THR A 195 9.24 6.71 7.61
CA THR A 195 10.50 6.26 6.99
C THR A 195 11.01 5.00 7.70
N GLU A 196 12.01 4.32 7.16
CA GLU A 196 12.62 3.15 7.80
C GLU A 196 13.47 3.49 9.03
N LYS A 197 13.64 4.77 9.37
CA LYS A 197 14.47 5.22 10.48
C LYS A 197 14.12 4.57 11.82
N PRO A 198 12.85 4.48 12.25
CA PRO A 198 12.49 3.82 13.51
C PRO A 198 12.83 2.33 13.50
N LEU A 199 12.62 1.66 12.35
CA LEU A 199 12.99 0.26 12.17
C LEU A 199 14.50 0.07 12.29
N LYS A 200 15.30 0.86 11.58
CA LYS A 200 16.77 0.79 11.63
C LYS A 200 17.30 1.00 13.04
N LEU A 201 16.78 1.99 13.78
CA LEU A 201 17.17 2.25 15.16
C LEU A 201 16.80 1.08 16.09
N PHE A 202 15.62 0.48 15.89
CA PHE A 202 15.23 -0.72 16.64
C PHE A 202 16.17 -1.89 16.37
N LEU A 203 16.49 -2.16 15.10
CA LEU A 203 17.41 -3.23 14.71
C LEU A 203 18.81 -3.05 15.29
N GLN A 204 19.31 -1.81 15.38
CA GLN A 204 20.62 -1.51 15.97
C GLN A 204 20.67 -1.69 17.49
N THR A 205 19.55 -1.49 18.18
CA THR A 205 19.46 -1.56 19.65
C THR A 205 18.99 -2.93 20.15
N CYS A 206 18.44 -3.76 19.27
CA CYS A 206 17.98 -5.10 19.63
C CYS A 206 19.18 -6.00 19.97
N LYS A 207 19.13 -6.65 21.14
CA LYS A 207 20.18 -7.59 21.58
C LYS A 207 20.21 -8.88 20.77
N GLU A 208 19.12 -9.19 20.09
CA GLU A 208 18.94 -10.39 19.29
C GLU A 208 18.76 -10.01 17.82
N SER A 209 19.26 -10.86 16.92
CA SER A 209 19.05 -10.70 15.48
C SER A 209 17.57 -10.86 15.14
N VAL A 210 16.97 -9.81 14.58
CA VAL A 210 15.57 -9.82 14.15
C VAL A 210 15.44 -10.47 12.77
N GLN A 211 14.57 -11.46 12.66
CA GLN A 211 14.34 -12.21 11.42
C GLN A 211 13.19 -11.65 10.59
N SER A 212 12.09 -11.28 11.25
CA SER A 212 10.90 -10.81 10.54
C SER A 212 10.01 -9.91 11.38
N ILE A 213 9.23 -9.08 10.70
CA ILE A 213 8.05 -8.43 11.24
C ILE A 213 6.91 -9.44 11.17
N CYS A 214 6.11 -9.55 12.22
CA CYS A 214 4.98 -10.47 12.29
C CYS A 214 3.66 -9.75 12.20
N SER A 215 3.60 -8.55 12.79
CA SER A 215 2.40 -7.76 12.83
C SER A 215 2.70 -6.30 13.08
N PHE A 216 1.86 -5.44 12.53
CA PHE A 216 1.84 -4.00 12.80
C PHE A 216 0.68 -3.61 13.73
N ARG A 217 -0.20 -4.56 14.04
CA ARG A 217 -1.38 -4.37 14.89
C ARG A 217 -1.93 -5.71 15.36
N ASN A 218 -2.21 -5.82 16.65
CA ASN A 218 -3.01 -6.92 17.17
C ASN A 218 -4.27 -6.41 17.88
N LYS A 219 -5.25 -7.30 18.04
CA LYS A 219 -6.55 -6.99 18.67
C LYS A 219 -6.68 -7.56 20.07
N ASN A 220 -5.55 -7.84 20.74
CA ASN A 220 -5.53 -8.50 22.05
C ASN A 220 -6.21 -7.66 23.14
N HIS A 221 -6.28 -6.34 22.97
CA HIS A 221 -6.94 -5.41 23.88
C HIS A 221 -8.15 -4.71 23.22
N GLY A 222 -8.80 -5.40 22.28
CA GLY A 222 -9.93 -4.89 21.53
C GLY A 222 -9.53 -4.13 20.27
N TRP A 223 -10.46 -3.31 19.77
CA TRP A 223 -10.37 -2.73 18.43
C TRP A 223 -9.69 -1.37 18.37
N LYS A 224 -9.63 -0.65 19.49
CA LYS A 224 -9.05 0.69 19.53
C LYS A 224 -7.54 0.61 19.27
N PRO A 225 -7.00 1.32 18.26
CA PRO A 225 -5.57 1.34 18.01
C PRO A 225 -4.87 2.03 19.18
N GLN A 226 -3.80 1.41 19.71
CA GLN A 226 -2.92 1.99 20.72
C GLN A 226 -1.64 2.54 20.09
N GLY A 227 -1.75 3.09 18.87
CA GLY A 227 -0.63 3.50 18.02
C GLY A 227 -0.16 2.42 17.04
N TYR A 228 0.91 2.74 16.31
CA TYR A 228 1.60 1.80 15.41
C TYR A 228 2.41 0.81 16.25
N LYS A 229 2.19 -0.49 16.07
CA LYS A 229 2.83 -1.51 16.91
C LYS A 229 3.54 -2.53 16.06
N TYR A 230 4.86 -2.45 15.99
CA TYR A 230 5.66 -3.49 15.35
C TYR A 230 5.84 -4.66 16.32
N GLU A 231 5.56 -5.88 15.88
CA GLU A 231 5.91 -7.11 16.58
C GLU A 231 6.92 -7.87 15.72
N PHE A 232 8.03 -8.25 16.34
CA PHE A 232 9.20 -8.81 15.66
C PHE A 232 9.54 -10.21 16.19
N ILE A 233 9.89 -11.14 15.30
CA ILE A 233 10.48 -12.44 15.67
C ILE A 233 11.99 -12.36 15.57
N GLY A 234 12.67 -12.82 16.61
CA GLY A 234 14.13 -12.99 16.63
C GLY A 234 14.58 -14.36 16.13
N SER A 235 15.90 -14.54 16.02
CA SER A 235 16.56 -15.81 15.68
C SER A 235 16.16 -17.00 16.56
N SER A 236 15.72 -16.76 17.79
CA SER A 236 15.23 -17.76 18.74
C SER A 236 13.78 -18.21 18.47
N GLY A 237 13.11 -17.58 17.50
CA GLY A 237 11.68 -17.77 17.23
C GLY A 237 10.76 -17.00 18.19
N ASN A 238 11.32 -16.30 19.18
CA ASN A 238 10.55 -15.55 20.18
C ASN A 238 10.26 -14.11 19.73
N LEU A 239 9.26 -13.50 20.36
CA LEU A 239 8.95 -12.09 20.19
C LEU A 239 10.05 -11.23 20.86
N VAL A 240 10.79 -10.45 20.08
CA VAL A 240 11.99 -9.73 20.56
C VAL A 240 11.80 -8.24 20.82
N GLY A 241 10.64 -7.67 20.48
CA GLY A 241 10.33 -6.31 20.87
C GLY A 241 9.07 -5.73 20.27
N ARG A 242 8.74 -4.54 20.78
CA ARG A 242 7.65 -3.68 20.34
C ARG A 242 8.15 -2.25 20.33
N PHE A 243 7.97 -1.53 19.23
CA PHE A 243 8.12 -0.09 19.20
C PHE A 243 6.76 0.56 18.92
N PHE A 244 6.50 1.65 19.66
CA PHE A 244 5.34 2.53 19.48
C PHE A 244 5.82 3.78 18.78
N ASP A 245 5.35 4.02 17.56
CA ASP A 245 5.51 5.33 16.97
C ASP A 245 4.44 6.27 17.53
N VAL A 246 4.88 7.18 18.41
CA VAL A 246 4.09 8.17 19.17
C VAL A 246 3.63 9.33 18.27
N LEU A 247 3.97 9.34 16.98
CA LEU A 247 3.55 10.40 16.04
C LEU A 247 2.02 10.54 15.87
N CYS A 248 1.23 9.61 16.41
CA CYS A 248 -0.23 9.69 16.42
C CYS A 248 -0.85 10.12 17.77
N SER A 249 -0.03 10.35 18.82
CA SER A 249 -0.50 10.71 20.17
C SER A 249 -0.16 12.13 20.62
N GLU A 250 0.60 12.91 19.84
CA GLU A 250 0.62 14.36 20.04
C GLU A 250 -0.61 14.99 19.39
N PRO A 251 -1.43 15.74 20.16
CA PRO A 251 -2.58 16.44 19.63
C PRO A 251 -2.08 17.58 18.75
N ARG A 252 -1.88 17.33 17.45
CA ARG A 252 -1.79 18.42 16.48
C ARG A 252 -3.11 19.18 16.55
N GLN A 253 -3.02 20.33 17.20
CA GLN A 253 -3.90 21.50 17.14
C GLN A 253 -5.27 21.21 16.52
N ARG A 254 -6.24 20.99 17.41
CA ARG A 254 -7.67 21.05 17.11
C ARG A 254 -7.99 22.37 16.41
N LEU A 255 -8.19 22.33 15.11
CA LEU A 255 -8.98 23.33 14.37
C LEU A 255 -9.65 22.69 13.15
N VAL A 256 -10.26 21.51 13.30
CA VAL A 256 -11.49 21.20 12.56
C VAL A 256 -12.36 20.31 13.45
N THR A 257 -13.48 20.85 13.90
CA THR A 257 -14.52 20.09 14.59
C THR A 257 -15.11 19.06 13.63
N TRP A 258 -14.68 17.80 13.73
CA TRP A 258 -15.36 16.69 13.07
C TRP A 258 -16.13 15.88 14.11
N GLY A 259 -17.45 15.86 13.93
CA GLY A 259 -18.37 15.02 14.67
C GLY A 259 -18.04 13.53 14.52
N GLU A 260 -18.48 12.78 15.50
CA GLU A 260 -18.15 11.38 15.75
C GLU A 260 -18.43 10.43 14.56
N LYS A 261 -17.56 9.42 14.44
CA LYS A 261 -17.62 8.15 13.65
C LYS A 261 -16.68 8.11 12.44
N SER A 262 -15.51 7.50 12.66
CA SER A 262 -14.58 7.04 11.61
C SER A 262 -15.21 5.91 10.78
N GLN A 263 -15.49 6.15 9.51
CA GLN A 263 -15.97 5.16 8.54
C GLN A 263 -14.82 4.60 7.69
N LEU A 264 -14.89 3.30 7.38
CA LEU A 264 -14.08 2.65 6.34
C LEU A 264 -14.78 2.90 5.00
N ILE A 265 -14.17 3.68 4.10
CA ILE A 265 -14.70 3.83 2.73
C ILE A 265 -14.18 2.64 1.94
N VAL A 266 -15.07 1.74 1.53
CA VAL A 266 -14.75 0.68 0.59
C VAL A 266 -15.44 1.02 -0.71
N ARG A 267 -14.64 1.32 -1.73
CA ARG A 267 -15.13 1.60 -3.09
C ARG A 267 -15.42 0.26 -3.77
N ILE A 268 -16.70 -0.12 -3.87
CA ILE A 268 -17.15 -1.29 -4.63
C ILE A 268 -17.98 -0.77 -5.80
N LYS A 269 -17.70 -1.27 -7.01
CA LYS A 269 -18.56 -1.12 -8.19
C LYS A 269 -19.40 -2.38 -8.32
#